data_AF-A0AAJ7RRE5-F1
#
_entry.id   AF-A0AAJ7RRE5-F1
#
_cell.length_a   1.000
_cell.length_b   1.000
_cell.length_c   1.000
_cell.angle_alpha   90.00
_cell.angle_beta   90.00
_cell.angle_gamma   90.00
#
_symmetry.space_group_name_H-M   'P 1'
#
loop_
_entity.id
_entity.type
_entity.pdbx_description
1 polymer ?
#
loop_
_entity_poly.entity_id
_entity_poly.type
_entity_poly.pdbx_seq_one_letter_code
_entity_poly.pdbx_strand_id
1 'polypeptide(L)'
;MVVECTSKIVYQLLLSSVILYNVVFCELYTRYPLESEKICHPLARKGKIVAPTSTFNLNHSKTAIIVKPGHMFDSWIVTADKYCKFTVETRKGVQLFAVIQKMSFRRNGTKCLDYLKFKRRDGYESEEFCGQFDWRSARSFTSPETESSEENEDSGSYAIFDVKGKIQTKIFISKEPLQKDETLDLSIVYTPYTDCEKVDSEEFLPVRERTCIWKDFFCDGYLNCAFDNCVAEESECPGIIKA
;
A
#
# COMPACT_ATOMS: atom_id res chain seq x y z
N MET A 1 -11.36 -24.64 -10.67
CA MET A 1 -10.82 -24.27 -11.99
C MET A 1 -9.57 -23.45 -11.78
N VAL A 2 -8.56 -23.80 -12.56
CA VAL A 2 -7.14 -23.48 -12.47
C VAL A 2 -6.88 -21.97 -12.60
N VAL A 3 -5.99 -21.42 -11.76
CA VAL A 3 -5.27 -20.17 -12.09
C VAL A 3 -3.78 -20.46 -11.96
N GLU A 4 -3.11 -20.31 -13.10
CA GLU A 4 -1.76 -20.78 -13.40
C GLU A 4 -0.69 -20.01 -12.64
N CYS A 5 0.11 -20.75 -11.85
CA CYS A 5 1.45 -20.32 -11.47
C CYS A 5 2.37 -20.53 -12.67
N THR A 6 2.95 -19.47 -13.23
CA THR A 6 3.90 -19.60 -14.34
C THR A 6 5.25 -20.07 -13.80
N SER A 7 5.64 -21.28 -14.19
CA SER A 7 6.93 -21.90 -13.86
C SER A 7 8.02 -21.36 -14.79
N LYS A 8 9.12 -20.82 -14.25
CA LYS A 8 10.35 -20.55 -15.01
C LYS A 8 11.39 -21.61 -14.65
N ILE A 9 11.74 -22.45 -15.62
CA ILE A 9 12.73 -23.51 -15.47
C ILE A 9 14.13 -22.93 -15.76
N VAL A 10 15.05 -23.03 -14.80
CA VAL A 10 16.47 -22.74 -15.01
C VAL A 10 17.22 -24.08 -15.07
N TYR A 11 17.63 -24.49 -16.27
CA TYR A 11 18.48 -25.67 -16.48
C TYR A 11 19.95 -25.26 -16.44
N GLN A 12 20.71 -25.75 -15.45
CA GLN A 12 22.15 -25.91 -15.56
C GLN A 12 22.49 -27.35 -15.15
N LEU A 13 23.09 -28.05 -16.11
CA LEU A 13 23.48 -29.46 -16.06
C LEU A 13 24.52 -29.68 -14.96
N LEU A 14 24.27 -30.63 -14.05
CA LEU A 14 25.21 -31.70 -13.66
C LEU A 14 24.47 -32.70 -12.76
N LEU A 15 24.56 -33.97 -13.16
CA LEU A 15 23.79 -35.09 -12.64
C LEU A 15 24.10 -35.43 -11.17
N SER A 16 23.08 -36.00 -10.52
CA SER A 16 23.12 -36.93 -9.38
C SER A 16 22.84 -36.40 -7.96
N SER A 17 21.76 -35.63 -7.75
CA SER A 17 20.87 -35.74 -6.55
C SER A 17 19.82 -34.62 -6.49
N VAL A 18 19.06 -34.36 -7.55
CA VAL A 18 18.07 -33.25 -7.54
C VAL A 18 16.66 -33.82 -7.43
N ILE A 19 16.21 -33.99 -6.18
CA ILE A 19 14.78 -33.95 -5.88
C ILE A 19 14.32 -32.57 -6.35
N LEU A 20 13.55 -32.50 -7.44
CA LEU A 20 12.85 -31.29 -7.85
C LEU A 20 11.81 -30.97 -6.77
N TYR A 21 12.23 -30.24 -5.74
CA TYR A 21 11.30 -29.51 -4.90
C TYR A 21 10.69 -28.41 -5.76
N ASN A 22 9.42 -28.57 -6.12
CA ASN A 22 8.58 -27.46 -6.55
C ASN A 22 8.39 -26.55 -5.33
N VAL A 23 9.35 -25.64 -5.10
CA VAL A 23 9.18 -24.61 -4.08
C VAL A 23 8.21 -23.59 -4.67
N VAL A 24 6.92 -23.76 -4.36
CA VAL A 24 5.90 -22.77 -4.64
C VAL A 24 6.08 -21.64 -3.64
N PHE A 25 6.75 -20.57 -4.07
CA PHE A 25 6.79 -19.32 -3.32
C PHE A 25 5.48 -18.57 -3.56
N CYS A 26 4.58 -18.59 -2.58
CA CYS A 26 3.48 -17.63 -2.51
C CYS A 26 4.04 -16.32 -1.96
N GLU A 27 4.06 -15.25 -2.76
CA GLU A 27 4.37 -13.92 -2.26
C GLU A 27 3.20 -13.39 -1.41
N LEU A 28 3.49 -12.93 -0.19
CA LEU A 28 2.52 -12.24 0.68
C LEU A 28 1.96 -10.97 0.02
N TYR A 29 2.73 -10.37 -0.89
CA TYR A 29 2.43 -9.11 -1.54
C TYR A 29 2.46 -9.23 -3.06
N THR A 30 1.35 -8.87 -3.70
CA THR A 30 1.37 -8.56 -5.13
C THR A 30 1.84 -7.13 -5.33
N ARG A 31 2.95 -6.95 -6.07
CA ARG A 31 3.57 -5.63 -6.28
C ARG A 31 3.14 -5.06 -7.63
N TYR A 32 2.67 -3.81 -7.63
CA TYR A 32 2.34 -3.07 -8.84
C TYR A 32 3.21 -1.80 -8.95
N PRO A 33 3.99 -1.65 -10.02
CA PRO A 33 4.69 -0.41 -10.27
C PRO A 33 3.68 0.69 -10.62
N LEU A 34 3.94 1.90 -10.12
CA LEU A 34 3.08 3.06 -10.32
C LEU A 34 2.87 3.38 -11.81
N GLU A 35 3.93 3.27 -12.60
CA GLU A 35 3.94 3.44 -14.06
C GLU A 35 3.27 2.31 -14.86
N SER A 36 2.71 1.30 -14.20
CA SER A 36 1.95 0.26 -14.89
C SER A 36 0.79 0.87 -15.69
N GLU A 37 0.43 0.20 -16.80
CA GLU A 37 -0.71 0.61 -17.65
C GLU A 37 -2.01 0.76 -16.86
N LYS A 38 -2.12 0.05 -15.74
CA LYS A 38 -3.32 0.01 -14.89
C LYS A 38 -3.41 1.18 -13.90
N ILE A 39 -2.32 1.91 -13.65
CA ILE A 39 -2.25 2.91 -12.58
C ILE A 39 -1.92 4.30 -13.12
N CYS A 40 -0.70 4.50 -13.63
CA CYS A 40 -0.20 5.80 -14.11
C CYS A 40 0.55 5.65 -15.45
N HIS A 41 -0.06 5.10 -16.50
CA HIS A 41 0.68 4.85 -17.73
C HIS A 41 1.37 6.12 -18.28
N PRO A 42 2.71 6.13 -18.46
CA PRO A 42 3.44 7.34 -18.88
C PRO A 42 2.99 7.90 -20.24
N LEU A 43 2.48 7.03 -21.13
CA LEU A 43 2.02 7.38 -22.48
C LEU A 43 0.49 7.53 -22.60
N ALA A 44 -0.26 7.50 -21.48
CA ALA A 44 -1.68 7.83 -21.52
C ALA A 44 -1.86 9.21 -22.19
N ARG A 45 -2.53 9.22 -23.35
CA ARG A 45 -2.46 10.29 -24.35
C ARG A 45 -2.78 11.67 -23.76
N LYS A 46 -1.93 12.66 -24.08
CA LYS A 46 -2.21 14.10 -23.93
C LYS A 46 -3.62 14.40 -24.46
N GLY A 47 -4.51 14.90 -23.60
CA GLY A 47 -5.85 15.37 -23.99
C GLY A 47 -7.03 14.44 -23.71
N LYS A 48 -6.83 13.23 -23.16
CA LYS A 48 -7.91 12.43 -22.56
C LYS A 48 -7.55 12.11 -21.11
N ILE A 49 -8.17 12.80 -20.15
CA ILE A 49 -8.14 12.45 -18.72
C ILE A 49 -8.97 11.18 -18.55
N VAL A 50 -8.49 10.06 -19.09
CA VAL A 50 -8.98 8.74 -18.75
C VAL A 50 -7.81 8.09 -18.05
N ALA A 51 -7.59 8.49 -16.80
CA ALA A 51 -6.76 7.69 -15.91
C ALA A 51 -7.36 6.26 -15.95
N PRO A 52 -6.54 5.23 -16.21
CA PRO A 52 -7.01 3.87 -16.32
C PRO A 52 -7.66 3.50 -14.99
N THR A 53 -8.99 3.54 -14.92
CA THR A 53 -9.73 3.20 -13.68
C THR A 53 -9.70 1.69 -13.54
N SER A 54 -8.54 1.16 -13.21
CA SER A 54 -8.32 -0.27 -13.05
C SER A 54 -8.79 -0.67 -11.66
N THR A 55 -9.46 -1.81 -11.60
CA THR A 55 -9.81 -2.47 -10.34
C THR A 55 -8.87 -3.64 -10.13
N PHE A 56 -8.15 -3.65 -9.02
CA PHE A 56 -7.37 -4.79 -8.55
C PHE A 56 -8.21 -5.58 -7.56
N ASN A 57 -8.53 -6.83 -7.90
CA ASN A 57 -9.32 -7.70 -7.04
C ASN A 57 -8.41 -8.54 -6.14
N LEU A 58 -8.46 -8.28 -4.84
CA LEU A 58 -7.88 -9.11 -3.81
C LEU A 58 -8.82 -10.27 -3.51
N ASN A 59 -8.61 -11.38 -4.21
CA ASN A 59 -9.43 -12.58 -4.10
C ASN A 59 -9.15 -13.38 -2.81
N HIS A 60 -8.00 -13.16 -2.18
CA HIS A 60 -7.52 -13.89 -1.00
C HIS A 60 -7.26 -12.91 0.14
N SER A 61 -7.74 -13.22 1.34
CA SER A 61 -7.47 -12.43 2.55
C SER A 61 -6.05 -12.60 3.10
N LYS A 62 -5.24 -13.46 2.48
CA LYS A 62 -3.84 -13.77 2.83
C LYS A 62 -2.83 -13.13 1.87
N THR A 63 -3.28 -12.21 1.01
CA THR A 63 -2.42 -11.50 0.05
C THR A 63 -2.76 -10.02 0.10
N ALA A 64 -1.74 -9.18 0.20
CA ALA A 64 -1.86 -7.73 0.17
C ALA A 64 -1.29 -7.17 -1.14
N ILE A 65 -1.53 -5.88 -1.39
CA ILE A 65 -1.00 -5.18 -2.56
C ILE A 65 -0.03 -4.09 -2.12
N ILE A 66 1.08 -3.98 -2.83
CA ILE A 66 2.00 -2.84 -2.71
C ILE A 66 1.98 -2.07 -4.02
N VAL A 67 1.71 -0.77 -3.93
CA VAL A 67 1.87 0.18 -5.04
C VAL A 67 3.03 1.11 -4.71
N LYS A 68 4.05 1.11 -5.57
CA LYS A 68 5.22 2.00 -5.45
C LYS A 68 5.79 2.31 -6.84
N PRO A 69 6.52 3.42 -7.06
CA PRO A 69 7.28 3.65 -8.27
C PRO A 69 8.23 2.48 -8.53
N GLY A 70 8.30 2.02 -9.78
CA GLY A 70 9.42 1.18 -10.22
C GLY A 70 10.62 2.07 -10.55
N HIS A 71 10.44 2.95 -11.55
CA HIS A 71 11.42 3.92 -12.02
C HIS A 71 10.79 5.28 -12.40
N MET A 72 9.47 5.46 -12.20
CA MET A 72 8.76 6.69 -12.60
C MET A 72 9.39 7.96 -12.02
N PHE A 73 9.97 7.88 -10.82
CA PHE A 73 10.51 9.04 -10.09
C PHE A 73 12.03 9.16 -10.17
N ASP A 74 12.74 8.21 -10.79
CA ASP A 74 14.20 8.25 -10.92
C ASP A 74 14.68 9.47 -11.71
N SER A 75 13.86 9.89 -12.69
CA SER A 75 14.06 11.13 -13.43
C SER A 75 12.72 11.80 -13.70
N TRP A 76 12.43 12.91 -13.04
CA TRP A 76 11.19 13.66 -13.25
C TRP A 76 11.36 14.73 -14.35
N ILE A 77 11.38 14.26 -15.61
CA ILE A 77 11.44 15.12 -16.80
C ILE A 77 10.20 14.85 -17.64
N VAL A 78 9.09 15.50 -17.27
CA VAL A 78 7.79 15.31 -17.92
C VAL A 78 7.29 16.61 -18.54
N THR A 79 6.49 16.52 -19.61
CA THR A 79 5.93 17.69 -20.31
C THR A 79 4.48 17.97 -19.97
N ALA A 80 3.86 17.15 -19.12
CA ALA A 80 2.46 17.24 -18.72
C ALA A 80 2.26 16.64 -17.34
N ASP A 81 1.27 17.17 -16.62
CA ASP A 81 0.93 16.69 -15.28
C ASP A 81 0.46 15.24 -15.36
N LYS A 82 0.72 14.49 -14.29
CA LYS A 82 0.32 13.08 -14.20
C LYS A 82 -0.87 12.95 -13.27
N TYR A 83 -1.91 12.33 -13.80
CA TYR A 83 -3.11 11.96 -13.06
C TYR A 83 -3.25 10.45 -13.09
N CYS A 84 -3.24 9.86 -11.91
CA CYS A 84 -3.42 8.43 -11.72
C CYS A 84 -4.68 8.17 -10.93
N LYS A 85 -5.38 7.11 -11.29
CA LYS A 85 -6.60 6.72 -10.60
C LYS A 85 -6.78 5.22 -10.72
N PHE A 86 -6.74 4.53 -9.60
CA PHE A 86 -6.98 3.10 -9.57
C PHE A 86 -7.82 2.75 -8.33
N THR A 87 -8.38 1.56 -8.33
CA THR A 87 -9.21 1.06 -7.23
C THR A 87 -8.70 -0.31 -6.81
N VAL A 88 -8.55 -0.52 -5.51
CA VAL A 88 -8.33 -1.85 -4.93
C VAL A 88 -9.63 -2.28 -4.29
N GLU A 89 -10.06 -3.49 -4.62
CA GLU A 89 -11.32 -4.06 -4.16
C GLU A 89 -11.09 -5.50 -3.67
N THR A 90 -11.64 -5.86 -2.52
CA THR A 90 -11.62 -7.21 -1.98
C THR A 90 -12.91 -7.95 -2.33
N ARG A 91 -12.93 -9.27 -2.10
CA ARG A 91 -14.16 -10.06 -2.17
C ARG A 91 -15.20 -9.61 -1.14
N LYS A 92 -16.49 -9.85 -1.43
CA LYS A 92 -17.61 -9.53 -0.52
C LYS A 92 -17.36 -10.10 0.89
N GLY A 93 -17.56 -9.26 1.90
CA GLY A 93 -17.39 -9.63 3.32
C GLY A 93 -15.97 -9.49 3.86
N VAL A 94 -15.00 -9.18 3.02
CA VAL A 94 -13.63 -8.80 3.41
C VAL A 94 -13.52 -7.28 3.31
N GLN A 95 -12.92 -6.66 4.31
CA GLN A 95 -12.69 -5.22 4.34
C GLN A 95 -11.26 -4.90 3.88
N LEU A 96 -10.92 -3.61 3.76
CA LEU A 96 -9.64 -3.20 3.20
C LEU A 96 -9.04 -1.99 3.95
N PHE A 97 -7.77 -2.11 4.33
CA PHE A 97 -6.92 -0.99 4.73
C PHE A 97 -6.15 -0.47 3.51
N ALA A 98 -5.85 0.82 3.50
CA ALA A 98 -4.83 1.43 2.64
C ALA A 98 -3.94 2.33 3.50
N VAL A 99 -2.64 2.04 3.53
CA VAL A 99 -1.67 2.71 4.41
C VAL A 99 -0.51 3.21 3.57
N ILE A 100 -0.30 4.53 3.57
CA ILE A 100 0.90 5.13 2.99
C ILE A 100 2.07 4.72 3.89
N GLN A 101 3.06 4.09 3.31
CA GLN A 101 4.29 3.67 3.99
C GLN A 101 5.33 4.79 3.93
N LYS A 102 5.49 5.38 2.75
CA LYS A 102 6.46 6.43 2.48
C LYS A 102 5.91 7.37 1.42
N MET A 103 6.20 8.64 1.53
CA MET A 103 5.79 9.65 0.57
C MET A 103 6.77 10.84 0.59
N SER A 104 7.11 11.33 -0.58
CA SER A 104 7.82 12.59 -0.78
C SER A 104 7.12 13.33 -1.90
N PHE A 105 6.17 14.20 -1.55
CA PHE A 105 5.37 14.99 -2.50
C PHE A 105 5.55 16.48 -2.24
N ARG A 106 5.75 17.26 -3.30
CA ARG A 106 6.11 18.67 -3.17
C ARG A 106 4.94 19.51 -2.67
N ARG A 107 5.30 20.62 -2.00
CA ARG A 107 4.38 21.64 -1.51
C ARG A 107 4.76 22.99 -2.10
N ASN A 108 3.76 23.85 -2.30
CA ASN A 108 3.96 25.27 -2.58
C ASN A 108 3.34 26.07 -1.42
N GLY A 109 4.17 26.39 -0.43
CA GLY A 109 3.72 26.93 0.85
C GLY A 109 2.85 25.91 1.60
N THR A 110 1.60 26.27 1.90
CA THR A 110 0.63 25.37 2.56
C THR A 110 -0.10 24.45 1.60
N LYS A 111 -0.02 24.69 0.27
CA LYS A 111 -0.75 23.92 -0.74
C LYS A 111 0.07 22.73 -1.22
N CYS A 112 -0.59 21.60 -1.48
CA CYS A 112 0.03 20.46 -2.12
C CYS A 112 0.28 20.76 -3.61
N LEU A 113 1.52 20.61 -4.07
CA LEU A 113 1.85 20.67 -5.50
C LEU A 113 1.64 19.29 -6.13
N ASP A 114 2.11 18.25 -5.43
CA ASP A 114 1.80 16.85 -5.72
C ASP A 114 0.97 16.31 -4.56
N TYR A 115 0.00 15.43 -4.83
CA TYR A 115 -0.83 14.88 -3.77
C TYR A 115 -1.37 13.49 -4.10
N LEU A 116 -1.79 12.81 -3.04
CA LEU A 116 -2.63 11.64 -3.09
C LEU A 116 -3.94 11.88 -2.33
N LYS A 117 -5.04 11.28 -2.80
CA LYS A 117 -6.31 11.20 -2.08
C LYS A 117 -6.86 9.78 -2.12
N PHE A 118 -7.49 9.38 -1.04
CA PHE A 118 -8.29 8.17 -0.99
C PHE A 118 -9.78 8.48 -1.09
N LYS A 119 -10.53 7.57 -1.70
CA LYS A 119 -11.99 7.59 -1.74
C LYS A 119 -12.55 6.23 -1.39
N ARG A 120 -13.38 6.20 -0.34
CA ARG A 120 -14.11 5.02 0.12
C ARG A 120 -15.35 4.76 -0.73
N ARG A 121 -15.96 3.59 -0.53
CA ARG A 121 -17.17 3.19 -1.25
C ARG A 121 -18.41 3.98 -0.86
N ASP A 122 -18.50 4.41 0.39
CA ASP A 122 -19.60 5.25 0.90
C ASP A 122 -19.56 6.69 0.36
N GLY A 123 -18.52 7.04 -0.39
CA GLY A 123 -18.37 8.35 -1.02
C GLY A 123 -17.47 9.30 -0.23
N TYR A 124 -17.08 8.94 1.00
CA TYR A 124 -16.09 9.67 1.76
C TYR A 124 -14.78 9.79 0.96
N GLU A 125 -14.16 10.97 0.98
CA GLU A 125 -12.91 11.28 0.30
C GLU A 125 -11.99 12.00 1.28
N SER A 126 -10.75 11.51 1.41
CA SER A 126 -9.76 12.08 2.32
C SER A 126 -9.35 13.48 1.92
N GLU A 127 -8.68 14.18 2.83
CA GLU A 127 -7.84 15.33 2.50
C GLU A 127 -6.69 14.95 1.53
N GLU A 128 -5.97 15.95 1.03
CA GLU A 128 -4.79 15.77 0.19
C GLU A 128 -3.57 15.41 1.06
N PHE A 129 -3.02 14.22 0.82
CA PHE A 129 -1.74 13.81 1.40
C PHE A 129 -0.60 14.34 0.54
N CYS A 130 0.30 15.14 1.13
CA CYS A 130 1.53 15.61 0.51
C CYS A 130 2.60 15.96 1.56
N GLY A 131 3.82 16.28 1.12
CA GLY A 131 4.98 16.48 2.00
C GLY A 131 5.82 15.22 2.16
N GLN A 132 6.68 15.22 3.18
CA GLN A 132 7.55 14.10 3.54
C GLN A 132 6.88 13.24 4.60
N PHE A 133 6.84 11.94 4.37
CA PHE A 133 6.36 10.97 5.33
C PHE A 133 7.11 9.64 5.19
N ASP A 134 7.48 9.04 6.31
CA ASP A 134 8.02 7.70 6.40
C ASP A 134 7.55 7.08 7.72
N TRP A 135 6.72 6.04 7.65
CA TRP A 135 6.15 5.40 8.83
C TRP A 135 7.23 4.82 9.76
N ARG A 136 8.35 4.36 9.21
CA ARG A 136 9.46 3.79 10.00
C ARG A 136 10.16 4.85 10.83
N SER A 137 10.23 6.07 10.30
CA SER A 137 10.75 7.22 11.04
C SER A 137 9.75 7.68 12.10
N ALA A 138 8.45 7.67 11.77
CA ALA A 138 7.37 8.02 12.70
C ALA A 138 7.30 7.08 13.94
N ARG A 139 7.62 5.79 13.77
CA ARG A 139 7.73 4.81 14.87
C ARG A 139 8.73 5.20 15.97
N SER A 140 9.74 6.01 15.64
CA SER A 140 10.72 6.46 16.64
C SER A 140 10.18 7.57 17.55
N PHE A 141 9.02 8.16 17.23
CA PHE A 141 8.42 9.29 17.97
C PHE A 141 7.26 8.90 18.89
N THR A 142 6.75 7.67 18.81
CA THR A 142 5.71 7.17 19.73
C THR A 142 6.34 6.72 21.05
N SER A 143 6.63 7.68 21.92
CA SER A 143 6.71 7.46 23.36
C SER A 143 5.31 7.15 23.88
N PRO A 144 5.13 6.23 24.84
CA PRO A 144 3.82 5.96 25.42
C PRO A 144 3.36 7.22 26.17
N GLU A 145 2.05 7.47 26.15
CA GLU A 145 1.32 8.59 26.77
C GLU A 145 0.91 9.71 25.81
N THR A 146 -0.09 9.43 24.97
CA THR A 146 -1.21 10.38 24.86
C THR A 146 -2.49 9.59 24.56
N GLU A 147 -3.25 9.26 25.61
CA GLU A 147 -4.67 8.96 25.45
C GLU A 147 -5.37 10.27 25.03
N SER A 148 -5.76 10.36 23.77
CA SER A 148 -6.78 11.34 23.37
C SER A 148 -8.00 10.59 22.86
N SER A 149 -8.92 10.40 23.79
CA SER A 149 -10.35 10.28 23.52
C SER A 149 -10.80 11.45 22.64
N GLU A 150 -11.30 11.17 21.44
CA GLU A 150 -12.52 11.75 20.86
C GLU A 150 -12.68 11.27 19.42
N GLU A 151 -13.88 10.82 19.11
CA GLU A 151 -14.35 10.35 17.81
C GLU A 151 -14.29 11.48 16.77
N ASN A 152 -13.12 11.73 16.19
CA ASN A 152 -12.94 12.47 14.94
C ASN A 152 -11.66 11.95 14.24
N GLU A 153 -11.76 10.76 13.65
CA GLU A 153 -10.78 10.19 12.72
C GLU A 153 -10.69 11.11 11.48
N ASP A 154 -9.69 11.99 11.35
CA ASP A 154 -9.23 12.34 9.99
C ASP A 154 -7.94 13.14 9.81
N SER A 155 -7.58 14.06 10.70
CA SER A 155 -6.44 14.96 10.41
C SER A 155 -5.17 14.46 11.10
N GLY A 156 -4.54 13.43 10.53
CA GLY A 156 -3.22 12.99 11.00
C GLY A 156 -2.79 11.57 10.63
N SER A 157 -3.71 10.69 10.24
CA SER A 157 -3.36 9.31 9.87
C SER A 157 -3.05 9.21 8.38
N TYR A 158 -1.85 8.73 8.04
CA TYR A 158 -1.43 8.45 6.66
C TYR A 158 -2.07 7.16 6.11
N ALA A 159 -3.32 6.90 6.50
CA ALA A 159 -4.02 5.64 6.27
C ALA A 159 -5.55 5.85 6.21
N ILE A 160 -6.25 4.90 5.59
CA ILE A 160 -7.71 4.85 5.54
C ILE A 160 -8.20 3.40 5.52
N PHE A 161 -9.46 3.17 5.87
CA PHE A 161 -10.10 1.87 5.74
C PHE A 161 -11.50 1.95 5.10
N ASP A 162 -11.91 0.89 4.42
CA ASP A 162 -13.27 0.74 3.88
C ASP A 162 -13.87 -0.60 4.32
N VAL A 163 -14.99 -0.53 5.05
CA VAL A 163 -15.70 -1.70 5.60
C VAL A 163 -16.42 -2.53 4.53
N LYS A 164 -16.45 -2.06 3.28
CA LYS A 164 -16.98 -2.79 2.13
C LYS A 164 -15.86 -3.24 1.19
N GLY A 165 -14.61 -3.07 1.60
CA GLY A 165 -13.45 -3.61 0.92
C GLY A 165 -13.03 -2.87 -0.34
N LYS A 166 -13.44 -1.61 -0.54
CA LYS A 166 -13.17 -0.89 -1.80
C LYS A 166 -12.62 0.51 -1.56
N ILE A 167 -11.38 0.73 -1.99
CA ILE A 167 -10.68 2.01 -1.86
C ILE A 167 -10.19 2.43 -3.25
N GLN A 168 -10.60 3.62 -3.68
CA GLN A 168 -10.05 4.30 -4.85
C GLN A 168 -8.93 5.24 -4.42
N THR A 169 -7.84 5.23 -5.17
CA THR A 169 -6.69 6.10 -4.95
C THR A 169 -6.52 7.00 -6.15
N LYS A 170 -6.42 8.31 -5.89
CA LYS A 170 -6.14 9.34 -6.89
C LYS A 170 -4.78 9.94 -6.57
N ILE A 171 -3.92 10.06 -7.57
CA ILE A 171 -2.60 10.68 -7.42
C ILE A 171 -2.48 11.76 -8.48
N PHE A 172 -2.00 12.93 -8.07
CA PHE A 172 -1.65 14.03 -8.95
C PHE A 172 -0.19 14.40 -8.73
N ILE A 173 0.55 14.55 -9.82
CA ILE A 173 1.95 14.99 -9.79
C ILE A 173 2.15 16.05 -10.85
N SER A 174 2.59 17.23 -10.40
CA SER A 174 2.82 18.39 -11.25
C SER A 174 3.99 18.15 -12.20
N LYS A 175 3.86 18.64 -13.44
CA LYS A 175 4.93 18.62 -14.44
C LYS A 175 6.10 19.55 -14.12
N GLU A 176 5.97 20.39 -13.10
CA GLU A 176 7.05 21.27 -12.69
C GLU A 176 8.34 20.46 -12.44
N PRO A 177 9.50 20.99 -12.85
CA PRO A 177 10.77 20.31 -12.61
C PRO A 177 11.06 20.23 -11.11
N LEU A 178 11.77 19.17 -10.69
CA LEU A 178 12.27 19.07 -9.33
C LEU A 178 13.37 20.11 -9.10
N GLN A 179 13.33 20.76 -7.95
CA GLN A 179 14.47 21.56 -7.48
C GLN A 179 15.62 20.63 -7.04
N LYS A 180 16.82 21.20 -6.87
CA LYS A 180 18.07 20.45 -6.67
C LYS A 180 18.02 19.42 -5.52
N ASP A 181 17.21 19.68 -4.50
CA ASP A 181 17.09 18.85 -3.30
C ASP A 181 15.69 18.22 -3.14
N GLU A 182 14.83 18.34 -4.16
CA GLU A 182 13.51 17.71 -4.17
C GLU A 182 13.60 16.29 -4.74
N THR A 183 12.86 15.38 -4.12
CA THR A 183 12.68 14.01 -4.61
C THR A 183 11.20 13.66 -4.65
N LEU A 184 10.84 12.67 -5.46
CA LEU A 184 9.50 12.09 -5.45
C LEU A 184 9.60 10.65 -4.95
N ASP A 185 8.72 10.29 -4.02
CA ASP A 185 8.63 8.93 -3.50
C ASP A 185 7.19 8.64 -3.09
N LEU A 186 6.78 7.38 -3.21
CA LEU A 186 5.46 6.92 -2.80
C LEU A 186 5.50 5.40 -2.56
N SER A 187 4.95 4.94 -1.46
CA SER A 187 4.68 3.52 -1.25
C SER A 187 3.39 3.39 -0.48
N ILE A 188 2.44 2.60 -0.98
CA ILE A 188 1.15 2.35 -0.37
C ILE A 188 0.95 0.84 -0.25
N VAL A 189 0.51 0.40 0.92
CA VAL A 189 0.14 -0.99 1.19
C VAL A 189 -1.37 -1.07 1.32
N TYR A 190 -1.99 -2.04 0.64
CA TYR A 190 -3.40 -2.36 0.76
C TYR A 190 -3.57 -3.74 1.37
N THR A 191 -4.10 -3.80 2.58
CA THR A 191 -4.17 -5.03 3.37
C THR A 191 -5.62 -5.41 3.63
N PRO A 192 -6.06 -6.61 3.20
CA PRO A 192 -7.37 -7.12 3.58
C PRO A 192 -7.48 -7.34 5.08
N TYR A 193 -8.62 -6.97 5.66
CA TYR A 193 -8.96 -7.35 7.04
C TYR A 193 -10.36 -7.94 7.10
N THR A 194 -10.64 -8.62 8.21
CA THR A 194 -11.95 -9.23 8.43
C THR A 194 -12.33 -9.25 9.90
N ASP A 195 -13.54 -9.72 10.16
CA ASP A 195 -14.06 -9.92 11.50
C ASP A 195 -13.38 -11.13 12.14
N CYS A 196 -12.74 -10.95 13.30
CA CYS A 196 -12.03 -12.01 14.00
C CYS A 196 -12.92 -13.24 14.30
N GLU A 197 -14.23 -13.04 14.49
CA GLU A 197 -15.16 -14.15 14.75
C GLU A 197 -15.42 -15.05 13.51
N LYS A 198 -14.98 -14.61 12.32
CA LYS A 198 -15.24 -15.31 11.05
C LYS A 198 -14.01 -16.03 10.50
N VAL A 199 -12.92 -16.06 11.27
CA VAL A 199 -11.64 -16.62 10.84
C VAL A 199 -11.05 -17.53 11.91
N ASP A 200 -10.09 -18.35 11.48
CA ASP A 200 -9.28 -19.18 12.36
C ASP A 200 -8.25 -18.30 13.10
N SER A 201 -8.26 -18.35 14.43
CA SER A 201 -7.39 -17.56 15.30
C SER A 201 -5.93 -18.03 15.31
N GLU A 202 -5.62 -19.22 14.77
CA GLU A 202 -4.24 -19.67 14.57
C GLU A 202 -3.61 -19.09 13.28
N GLU A 203 -4.46 -18.49 12.45
CA GLU A 203 -4.17 -18.05 11.09
C GLU A 203 -4.27 -16.52 10.96
N PHE A 204 -5.18 -15.91 11.70
CA PHE A 204 -5.41 -14.47 11.71
C PHE A 204 -5.23 -13.92 13.13
N LEU A 205 -4.54 -12.78 13.22
CA LEU A 205 -4.25 -12.12 14.48
C LEU A 205 -5.00 -10.78 14.56
N PRO A 206 -5.45 -10.38 15.76
CA PRO A 206 -6.19 -9.14 15.95
C PRO A 206 -5.24 -7.93 15.94
N VAL A 207 -5.65 -6.87 15.24
CA VAL A 207 -5.01 -5.54 15.30
C VAL A 207 -5.85 -4.54 16.10
N ARG A 208 -7.16 -4.82 16.24
CA ARG A 208 -8.10 -4.09 17.10
C ARG A 208 -9.25 -5.03 17.45
N GLU A 209 -10.10 -4.65 18.40
CA GLU A 209 -11.35 -5.36 18.72
C GLU A 209 -12.11 -5.77 17.44
N ARG A 210 -12.38 -7.07 17.32
CA ARG A 210 -13.01 -7.73 16.16
C ARG A 210 -12.33 -7.54 14.80
N THR A 211 -11.17 -6.90 14.72
CA THR A 211 -10.48 -6.64 13.45
C THR A 211 -9.21 -7.46 13.35
N CYS A 212 -9.21 -8.42 12.42
CA CYS A 212 -8.12 -9.37 12.23
C CYS A 212 -7.53 -9.29 10.81
N ILE A 213 -6.22 -9.44 10.73
CA ILE A 213 -5.47 -9.59 9.47
C ILE A 213 -4.69 -10.90 9.49
N TRP A 214 -4.19 -11.32 8.33
CA TRP A 214 -3.40 -12.53 8.21
C TRP A 214 -2.12 -12.43 9.05
N LYS A 215 -1.79 -13.48 9.83
CA LYS A 215 -0.69 -13.42 10.81
C LYS A 215 0.68 -13.13 10.19
N ASP A 216 0.91 -13.52 8.93
CA ASP A 216 2.20 -13.29 8.28
C ASP A 216 2.40 -11.83 7.84
N PHE A 217 1.39 -10.96 8.04
CA PHE A 217 1.55 -9.51 7.91
C PHE A 217 2.14 -8.83 9.13
N PHE A 218 2.25 -9.55 10.25
CA PHE A 218 2.92 -9.06 11.45
C PHE A 218 4.43 -9.23 11.29
N CYS A 219 5.18 -8.21 11.69
CA CYS A 219 6.64 -8.20 11.66
C CYS A 219 7.26 -8.36 10.27
N ASP A 220 6.53 -7.99 9.21
CA ASP A 220 7.00 -8.11 7.84
C ASP A 220 7.68 -6.83 7.30
N GLY A 221 7.75 -5.79 8.14
CA GLY A 221 8.37 -4.52 7.81
C GLY A 221 7.48 -3.57 7.01
N TYR A 222 6.16 -3.81 6.98
CA TYR A 222 5.13 -2.89 6.49
C TYR A 222 4.08 -2.62 7.57
N LEU A 223 3.56 -1.40 7.60
CA LEU A 223 2.41 -1.07 8.45
C LEU A 223 1.13 -1.55 7.74
N ASN A 224 0.51 -2.62 8.25
CA ASN A 224 -0.57 -3.34 7.58
C ASN A 224 -1.99 -2.95 8.06
N CYS A 225 -2.13 -2.02 8.99
CA CYS A 225 -3.43 -1.51 9.43
C CYS A 225 -3.45 0.01 9.67
N ALA A 226 -4.66 0.57 9.76
CA ALA A 226 -4.91 2.01 9.73
C ALA A 226 -5.28 2.64 11.09
N PHE A 227 -5.14 1.90 12.19
CA PHE A 227 -5.43 2.38 13.55
C PHE A 227 -4.16 2.88 14.25
N ASP A 228 -4.30 3.75 15.24
CA ASP A 228 -3.14 4.33 15.95
C ASP A 228 -2.29 3.30 16.69
N ASN A 229 -2.93 2.22 17.18
CA ASN A 229 -2.25 1.11 17.86
C ASN A 229 -1.58 0.12 16.88
N CYS A 230 -1.70 0.30 15.57
CA CYS A 230 -1.08 -0.56 14.56
C CYS A 230 0.44 -0.52 14.57
N VAL A 231 1.03 0.58 15.04
CA VAL A 231 2.49 0.69 15.16
C VAL A 231 3.03 -0.34 16.17
N ALA A 232 2.21 -0.73 17.16
CA ALA A 232 2.59 -1.73 18.15
C ALA A 232 2.86 -3.10 17.52
N GLU A 233 2.08 -3.46 16.48
CA GLU A 233 2.19 -4.69 15.68
C GLU A 233 3.63 -4.93 15.19
N GLU A 234 4.24 -3.88 14.64
CA GLU A 234 5.60 -3.92 14.12
C GLU A 234 6.65 -3.64 15.21
N SER A 235 6.24 -3.09 16.35
CA SER A 235 7.13 -2.60 17.41
C SER A 235 7.81 -3.70 18.23
N GLU A 236 7.08 -4.80 18.48
CA GLU A 236 7.45 -5.87 19.41
C GLU A 236 7.95 -7.14 18.71
N CYS A 237 8.57 -7.00 17.54
CA CYS A 237 9.03 -8.13 16.74
C CYS A 237 10.34 -8.73 17.29
N PRO A 238 10.34 -10.02 17.71
CA PRO A 238 11.56 -10.68 18.16
C PRO A 238 12.52 -10.85 16.99
N GLY A 239 13.67 -10.15 17.03
CA GLY A 239 14.76 -10.36 16.07
C GLY A 239 15.17 -9.17 15.19
N ILE A 240 14.66 -7.96 15.42
CA ILE A 240 15.32 -6.75 14.87
C ILE A 240 16.60 -6.50 15.69
N ILE A 241 17.64 -7.29 15.41
CA ILE A 241 19.01 -6.91 15.75
C ILE A 241 19.25 -5.63 14.96
N LYS A 242 19.32 -4.50 15.68
CA LYS A 242 19.80 -3.23 15.14
C LYS A 242 21.15 -3.51 14.48
N ALA A 243 21.21 -3.47 13.15
CA ALA A 243 22.45 -3.35 12.41
C ALA A 243 22.87 -1.87 12.40
#